data_AF-A0A0A2BG62-F1
#
_entry.id   AF-A0A0A2BG62-F1
#
_cell.length_a   1.000
_cell.length_b   1.000
_cell.length_c   1.000
_cell.angle_alpha   90.00
_cell.angle_beta   90.00
_cell.angle_gamma   90.00
#
_symmetry.space_group_name_H-M   'P 1'
#
loop_
_entity.id
_entity.type
_entity.pdbx_description
1 polymer ?
#
loop_
_entity_poly.entity_id
_entity_poly.type
_entity_poly.pdbx_seq_one_letter_code
_entity_poly.pdbx_strand_id
1 'polypeptide(L)'
;MIALVEVNVDDADHIKYLYTLLQNKKFNISHESIPTFEEHIIFVKSCKYRKWYLIKKMNKYHGSVYLTNENTIGINTSSNKYEEYVEIIKLVINNHVPLAPIASIRSKYFIINANPDNSNLIKALKHLKMHHIQSSYAYKTNL
;
A
#
# COMPACT_ATOMS: atom_id res chain seq x y z
N MET A 1 -16.98 6.43 -7.25
CA MET A 1 -15.81 6.33 -8.13
C MET A 1 -14.59 6.78 -7.35
N ILE A 2 -13.63 5.88 -7.20
CA ILE A 2 -12.30 6.18 -6.67
C ILE A 2 -11.44 6.75 -7.79
N ALA A 3 -10.63 7.76 -7.46
CA ALA A 3 -9.56 8.27 -8.30
C ALA A 3 -8.20 8.12 -7.60
N LEU A 4 -7.14 7.95 -8.39
CA LEU A 4 -5.76 7.96 -7.91
C LEU A 4 -5.15 9.33 -8.22
N VAL A 5 -4.67 10.02 -7.18
CA VAL A 5 -3.96 11.30 -7.30
C VAL A 5 -2.50 11.04 -6.98
N GLU A 6 -1.59 11.34 -7.90
CA GLU A 6 -0.15 11.13 -7.66
C GLU A 6 0.32 11.97 -6.48
N VAL A 7 1.12 11.37 -5.60
CA VAL A 7 1.66 12.06 -4.43
C VAL A 7 2.69 13.08 -4.92
N ASN A 8 2.38 14.36 -4.73
CA ASN A 8 3.38 15.41 -4.71
C ASN A 8 4.17 15.35 -3.39
N VAL A 9 5.47 15.10 -3.46
CA VAL A 9 6.37 14.97 -2.30
C VAL A 9 6.75 16.30 -1.65
N ASP A 10 6.45 17.42 -2.32
CA ASP A 10 6.64 18.77 -1.80
C ASP A 10 5.33 19.40 -1.29
N ASP A 11 4.20 18.71 -1.46
CA ASP A 11 2.89 19.15 -0.97
C ASP A 11 2.71 18.80 0.51
N ALA A 12 2.61 19.83 1.35
CA ALA A 12 2.47 19.68 2.79
C ALA A 12 1.20 18.94 3.21
N ASP A 13 0.09 19.10 2.49
CA ASP A 13 -1.17 18.43 2.79
C ASP A 13 -1.08 16.94 2.46
N HIS A 14 -0.40 16.59 1.36
CA HIS A 14 -0.13 15.20 1.01
C HIS A 14 0.75 14.52 2.07
N ILE A 15 1.87 15.15 2.44
CA ILE A 15 2.78 14.62 3.47
C ILE A 15 2.03 14.41 4.79
N LYS A 16 1.26 15.41 5.23
CA LYS A 16 0.49 15.36 6.47
C LYS A 16 -0.57 14.25 6.41
N TYR A 17 -1.29 14.13 5.29
CA TYR A 17 -2.30 13.09 5.12
C TYR A 17 -1.69 11.69 5.16
N LEU A 18 -0.56 11.48 4.49
CA LEU A 18 0.18 10.21 4.53
C LEU A 18 0.63 9.87 5.95
N TYR A 19 1.05 10.86 6.74
CA TYR A 19 1.43 10.66 8.14
C TYR A 19 0.22 10.25 8.98
N THR A 20 -0.90 10.97 8.86
CA THR A 20 -2.16 10.61 9.53
C THR A 20 -2.60 9.19 9.15
N LEU A 21 -2.45 8.80 7.89
CA LEU A 21 -2.78 7.46 7.43
C LEU A 21 -1.84 6.39 7.99
N LEU A 22 -0.56 6.70 8.18
CA LEU A 22 0.41 5.83 8.85
C LEU A 22 0.06 5.64 10.34
N GLN A 23 -0.25 6.74 11.04
CA GLN A 23 -0.62 6.71 12.46
C GLN A 23 -1.88 5.87 12.73
N ASN A 24 -2.84 5.90 11.80
CA ASN A 24 -4.11 5.18 11.91
C ASN A 24 -4.07 3.78 11.25
N LYS A 25 -2.88 3.29 10.87
CA LYS A 25 -2.76 2.01 10.18
C LYS A 25 -3.14 0.87 11.13
N LYS A 26 -4.27 0.23 10.82
CA LYS A 26 -4.85 -0.85 11.65
C LYS A 26 -4.03 -2.14 11.62
N PHE A 27 -3.51 -2.51 10.45
CA PHE A 27 -2.82 -3.79 10.24
C PHE A 27 -1.39 -3.54 9.79
N ASN A 28 -0.44 -3.81 10.68
CA ASN A 28 0.99 -3.63 10.42
C ASN A 28 1.64 -4.97 10.04
N ILE A 29 2.64 -4.91 9.16
CA ILE A 29 3.45 -6.08 8.75
C ILE A 29 4.92 -5.84 9.08
N SER A 30 5.44 -4.66 8.75
CA SER A 30 6.89 -4.36 8.79
C SER A 30 7.31 -3.28 9.78
N HIS A 31 6.36 -2.58 10.41
CA HIS A 31 6.66 -1.47 11.33
C HIS A 31 5.96 -1.72 12.66
N GLU A 32 6.71 -1.59 13.76
CA GLU A 32 6.19 -1.71 15.13
C GLU A 32 6.06 -0.34 15.81
N SER A 33 6.92 0.62 15.47
CA SER A 33 6.85 2.00 15.95
C SER A 33 6.46 2.98 14.84
N ILE A 34 5.78 4.05 15.23
CA ILE A 34 5.45 5.17 14.36
C ILE A 34 6.66 6.13 14.37
N PRO A 35 7.22 6.52 13.21
CA PRO A 35 8.33 7.47 13.16
C PRO A 35 7.88 8.88 13.58
N THR A 36 8.84 9.75 13.88
CA THR A 36 8.56 11.17 14.06
C THR A 36 8.04 11.79 12.77
N PHE A 37 7.41 12.97 12.87
CA PHE A 37 6.92 13.65 11.67
C PHE A 37 8.09 14.11 10.78
N GLU A 38 9.22 14.50 11.36
CA GLU A 38 10.45 14.87 10.67
C GLU A 38 11.03 13.69 9.88
N GLU A 39 11.11 12.52 10.50
CA GLU A 39 11.53 11.27 9.84
C GLU A 39 10.58 10.90 8.69
N HIS A 40 9.27 11.09 8.89
CA HIS A 40 8.27 10.88 7.85
C HIS A 40 8.43 11.84 6.67
N ILE A 41 8.72 13.13 6.90
CA ILE A 41 9.00 14.08 5.81
C ILE A 41 10.21 13.61 4.98
N ILE A 42 11.29 13.20 5.64
CA ILE A 42 12.49 12.68 4.96
C ILE A 42 12.14 11.45 4.13
N PHE A 43 11.34 10.53 4.71
CA PHE A 43 10.88 9.35 4.00
C PHE A 43 10.07 9.71 2.74
N VAL A 44 9.07 10.59 2.85
CA VAL A 44 8.23 10.98 1.70
C VAL A 44 9.07 11.61 0.60
N LYS A 45 9.97 12.54 0.97
CA LYS A 45 10.85 13.23 0.02
C LYS A 45 11.87 12.32 -0.65
N SER A 46 12.26 11.22 0.00
CA SER A 46 13.17 10.24 -0.62
C SER A 46 12.54 9.49 -1.80
N CYS A 47 11.21 9.56 -1.99
CA CYS A 47 10.47 9.02 -3.12
C CYS A 47 10.89 7.58 -3.52
N LYS A 48 10.99 6.67 -2.54
CA LYS A 48 11.48 5.30 -2.76
C LYS A 48 10.55 4.45 -3.64
N TYR A 49 9.31 4.88 -3.82
CA TYR A 49 8.31 4.16 -4.60
C TYR A 49 8.33 4.63 -6.04
N ARG A 50 8.25 3.68 -6.98
CA ARG A 50 8.19 4.02 -8.41
C ARG A 50 6.93 4.80 -8.77
N LYS A 51 5.84 4.55 -8.03
CA LYS A 51 4.57 5.27 -8.09
C LYS A 51 3.94 5.30 -6.71
N TRP A 52 3.35 6.44 -6.35
CA TRP A 52 2.63 6.60 -5.09
C TRP A 52 1.42 7.50 -5.31
N TYR A 53 0.26 7.03 -4.86
CA TYR A 53 -1.02 7.68 -5.05
C TYR A 53 -1.75 7.87 -3.73
N LEU A 54 -2.45 8.99 -3.61
CA LEU A 54 -3.57 9.16 -2.69
C LEU A 54 -4.86 8.66 -3.35
N ILE A 55 -5.67 7.94 -2.58
CA ILE A 55 -6.98 7.45 -2.99
C ILE A 55 -7.99 8.55 -2.70
N LYS A 56 -8.63 9.11 -3.74
CA LYS A 56 -9.62 10.19 -3.61
C LYS A 56 -11.03 9.68 -3.95
N LYS A 57 -12.01 9.98 -3.08
CA LYS A 57 -13.43 9.67 -3.27
C LYS A 57 -14.27 10.82 -2.71
N MET A 58 -15.27 11.29 -3.45
CA MET A 58 -16.12 12.42 -3.03
C MET A 58 -15.32 13.64 -2.52
N ASN A 59 -14.26 13.99 -3.23
CA ASN A 59 -13.32 15.08 -2.89
C ASN A 59 -12.54 14.93 -1.58
N LYS A 60 -12.55 13.76 -0.93
CA LYS A 60 -11.76 13.47 0.26
C LYS A 60 -10.74 12.37 0.00
N TYR A 61 -9.64 12.38 0.76
CA TYR A 61 -8.67 11.30 0.72
C TYR A 61 -9.09 10.15 1.65
N HIS A 62 -8.99 8.92 1.15
CA HIS A 62 -9.43 7.69 1.83
C HIS A 62 -8.32 6.66 2.03
N GLY A 63 -7.12 6.93 1.51
CA GLY A 63 -5.98 6.04 1.68
C GLY A 63 -4.83 6.40 0.74
N SER A 64 -3.88 5.48 0.62
CA SER A 64 -2.82 5.54 -0.35
C SER A 64 -2.54 4.17 -0.97
N VAL A 65 -1.98 4.20 -2.17
CA VAL A 65 -1.43 3.03 -2.87
C VAL A 65 -0.02 3.36 -3.32
N TYR A 66 0.93 2.45 -3.12
CA TYR A 66 2.27 2.58 -3.68
C TYR A 66 2.68 1.33 -4.45
N LEU A 67 3.51 1.55 -5.46
CA LEU A 67 4.15 0.50 -6.24
C LEU A 67 5.66 0.52 -5.98
N THR A 68 6.23 -0.64 -5.69
CA THR A 68 7.68 -0.77 -5.52
C THR A 68 8.37 -1.21 -6.81
N ASN A 69 9.71 -1.15 -6.81
CA ASN A 69 10.50 -1.64 -7.93
C ASN A 69 10.46 -3.17 -8.07
N GLU A 70 10.06 -3.90 -7.02
CA GLU A 70 9.92 -5.36 -6.92
C GLU A 70 8.50 -5.84 -7.30
N ASN A 71 7.68 -4.99 -7.91
CA ASN A 71 6.29 -5.26 -8.28
C ASN A 71 5.36 -5.53 -7.07
N THR A 72 5.68 -4.99 -5.89
CA THR A 72 4.73 -5.02 -4.78
C THR A 72 3.75 -3.84 -4.88
N ILE A 73 2.46 -4.12 -4.69
CA ILE A 73 1.41 -3.12 -4.49
C ILE A 73 1.13 -3.05 -2.99
N GLY A 74 1.43 -1.90 -2.37
CA GLY A 74 1.02 -1.60 -1.02
C GLY A 74 -0.27 -0.79 -1.00
N ILE A 75 -1.21 -1.16 -0.14
CA ILE A 75 -2.49 -0.47 0.01
C ILE A 75 -2.69 -0.15 1.49
N ASN A 76 -2.97 1.11 1.80
CA ASN A 76 -3.39 1.54 3.12
C ASN A 76 -4.69 2.35 2.98
N THR A 77 -5.80 1.84 3.51
CA THR A 77 -7.11 2.50 3.45
C THR A 77 -7.61 2.80 4.85
N SER A 78 -8.27 3.93 5.05
CA SER A 78 -8.87 4.26 6.34
C SER A 78 -10.13 3.44 6.64
N SER A 79 -10.86 3.00 5.61
CA SER A 79 -12.13 2.29 5.81
C SER A 79 -11.97 0.80 6.07
N ASN A 80 -10.89 0.18 5.59
CA ASN A 80 -10.67 -1.27 5.62
C ASN A 80 -11.84 -2.09 5.07
N LYS A 81 -12.60 -1.56 4.10
CA LYS A 81 -13.76 -2.24 3.51
C LYS A 81 -13.37 -3.12 2.33
N TYR A 82 -14.00 -4.30 2.25
CA TYR A 82 -13.78 -5.27 1.18
C TYR A 82 -14.03 -4.68 -0.22
N GLU A 83 -15.13 -3.96 -0.42
CA GLU A 83 -15.51 -3.38 -1.71
C GLU A 83 -14.52 -2.33 -2.18
N GLU A 84 -13.99 -1.54 -1.24
CA GLU A 84 -12.97 -0.52 -1.51
C GLU A 84 -11.66 -1.17 -1.95
N TYR A 85 -11.21 -2.25 -1.29
CA TYR A 85 -10.05 -3.01 -1.76
C TYR A 85 -10.25 -3.55 -3.17
N VAL A 86 -11.43 -4.11 -3.50
CA VAL A 86 -11.71 -4.62 -4.85
C VAL A 86 -11.63 -3.51 -5.90
N GLU A 87 -12.23 -2.35 -5.64
CA GLU A 87 -12.21 -1.20 -6.56
C GLU A 87 -10.78 -0.68 -6.76
N ILE A 88 -10.02 -0.49 -5.68
CA ILE A 88 -8.63 -0.01 -5.71
C ILE A 88 -7.74 -0.96 -6.50
N ILE A 89 -7.79 -2.27 -6.20
CA ILE A 89 -6.89 -3.25 -6.83
C ILE A 89 -7.16 -3.32 -8.34
N LYS A 90 -8.43 -3.36 -8.75
CA LYS A 90 -8.79 -3.32 -10.18
C LYS A 90 -8.27 -2.05 -10.85
N LEU A 91 -8.44 -0.90 -10.21
CA LEU A 91 -7.99 0.38 -10.75
C LEU A 91 -6.47 0.39 -10.94
N VAL A 92 -5.70 -0.13 -9.99
CA VAL A 92 -4.23 -0.18 -10.05
C VAL A 92 -3.76 -1.14 -11.14
N ILE A 93 -4.32 -2.36 -11.20
CA ILE A 93 -3.93 -3.38 -12.20
C ILE A 93 -4.30 -2.96 -13.62
N ASN A 94 -5.40 -2.21 -13.80
CA ASN A 94 -5.80 -1.73 -15.13
C ASN A 94 -4.94 -0.56 -15.64
N ASN A 95 -4.35 0.23 -14.73
CA ASN A 95 -3.56 1.42 -15.10
C ASN A 95 -2.05 1.18 -15.11
N HIS A 96 -1.59 0.03 -14.61
CA HIS A 96 -0.16 -0.27 -14.49
C HIS A 96 0.15 -1.71 -14.88
N VAL A 97 1.37 -1.90 -15.37
CA VAL A 97 1.92 -3.23 -15.66
C VAL A 97 3.07 -3.55 -14.70
N PRO A 98 3.28 -4.83 -14.33
CA PRO A 98 4.49 -5.24 -13.63
C PRO A 98 5.74 -4.93 -14.47
N LEU A 99 6.82 -4.53 -13.81
CA LEU A 99 8.14 -4.43 -14.43
C LEU A 99 8.68 -5.82 -14.79
N ALA A 100 9.59 -5.91 -15.76
CA ALA A 100 10.19 -7.16 -16.21
C ALA A 100 10.81 -7.95 -15.03
N PRO A 101 10.62 -9.28 -14.92
CA PRO A 101 11.13 -10.04 -13.79
C PRO A 101 12.66 -9.98 -13.67
N ILE A 102 13.15 -10.08 -12.44
CA ILE A 102 14.58 -10.27 -12.14
C ILE A 102 14.67 -11.53 -11.30
N ALA A 103 15.47 -12.50 -11.73
CA ALA A 103 15.59 -13.79 -11.05
C ALA A 103 15.85 -13.58 -9.55
N SER A 104 15.05 -14.25 -8.71
CA SER A 104 15.12 -14.20 -7.24
C SER A 104 14.92 -12.83 -6.57
N ILE A 105 14.64 -11.76 -7.32
CA ILE A 105 14.49 -10.39 -6.77
C ILE A 105 13.10 -9.83 -7.06
N ARG A 106 12.61 -10.00 -8.29
CA ARG A 106 11.36 -9.40 -8.75
C ARG A 106 10.49 -10.39 -9.50
N SER A 107 9.30 -10.61 -8.95
CA SER A 107 8.26 -11.41 -9.59
C SER A 107 7.82 -10.78 -10.92
N LYS A 108 7.46 -11.63 -11.90
CA LYS A 108 6.79 -11.18 -13.14
C LYS A 108 5.35 -10.68 -12.89
N TYR A 109 4.80 -10.93 -11.70
CA TYR A 109 3.44 -10.56 -11.31
C TYR A 109 3.46 -9.43 -10.29
N PHE A 110 2.35 -8.69 -10.19
CA PHE A 110 2.10 -7.88 -9.02
C PHE A 110 1.85 -8.75 -7.79
N ILE A 111 2.48 -8.37 -6.68
CA ILE A 111 2.31 -9.02 -5.37
C ILE A 111 1.62 -8.03 -4.43
N ILE A 112 0.60 -8.50 -3.70
CA ILE A 112 -0.01 -7.76 -2.59
C ILE A 112 0.20 -8.60 -1.33
N ASN A 113 0.90 -8.02 -0.35
CA ASN A 113 1.07 -8.65 0.95
C ASN A 113 -0.10 -8.26 1.87
N ALA A 114 -0.70 -9.24 2.52
CA ALA A 114 -1.79 -9.02 3.46
C ALA A 114 -1.37 -9.51 4.85
N ASN A 115 -1.59 -8.68 5.88
CA ASN A 115 -1.53 -9.14 7.26
C ASN A 115 -2.63 -10.21 7.44
N PRO A 116 -2.35 -11.34 8.14
CA PRO A 116 -3.31 -12.43 8.30
C PRO A 116 -4.64 -12.01 8.96
N ASP A 117 -4.63 -10.97 9.79
CA ASP A 117 -5.82 -10.45 10.47
C ASP A 117 -6.65 -9.49 9.58
N ASN A 118 -6.13 -9.07 8.43
CA ASN A 118 -6.86 -8.22 7.48
C ASN A 118 -7.78 -9.05 6.57
N SER A 119 -8.82 -9.61 7.17
CA SER A 119 -9.80 -10.49 6.51
C SER A 119 -10.47 -9.85 5.29
N ASN A 120 -10.73 -8.54 5.33
CA ASN A 120 -11.35 -7.82 4.22
C ASN A 120 -10.43 -7.72 2.99
N LEU A 121 -9.15 -7.43 3.18
CA LEU A 121 -8.17 -7.45 2.08
C LEU A 121 -8.03 -8.89 1.54
N ILE A 122 -7.88 -9.89 2.41
CA ILE A 122 -7.75 -11.29 2.00
C ILE A 122 -8.97 -11.74 1.18
N LYS A 123 -10.18 -11.38 1.60
CA LYS A 123 -11.42 -11.67 0.88
C LYS A 123 -11.42 -10.99 -0.50
N ALA A 124 -10.97 -9.74 -0.59
CA ALA A 124 -10.85 -9.02 -1.86
C ALA A 124 -9.86 -9.70 -2.83
N LEU A 125 -8.68 -10.10 -2.34
CA LEU A 125 -7.67 -10.81 -3.14
C LEU A 125 -8.22 -12.14 -3.68
N LYS A 126 -8.91 -12.92 -2.85
CA LYS A 126 -9.58 -14.17 -3.26
C LYS A 126 -10.68 -13.93 -4.29
N HIS A 127 -11.51 -12.90 -4.09
CA HIS A 127 -12.56 -12.54 -5.05
C HIS A 127 -11.98 -12.16 -6.42
N LEU A 128 -10.83 -11.48 -6.42
CA LEU A 128 -10.08 -11.13 -7.63
C LEU A 128 -9.29 -12.30 -8.22
N LYS A 129 -9.48 -13.53 -7.71
CA LYS A 129 -8.81 -14.76 -8.15
C LYS A 129 -7.29 -14.67 -8.07
N MET A 130 -6.74 -13.86 -7.17
CA MET A 130 -5.29 -13.82 -6.92
C MET A 130 -4.86 -15.08 -6.18
N HIS A 131 -3.71 -15.64 -6.57
CA HIS A 131 -3.17 -16.86 -5.98
C HIS A 131 -2.35 -16.56 -4.72
N HIS A 132 -2.57 -17.35 -3.66
CA HIS A 132 -1.71 -17.32 -2.49
C HIS A 132 -0.43 -18.09 -2.80
N ILE A 133 0.73 -17.42 -2.73
CA ILE A 133 2.01 -17.99 -3.18
C ILE A 133 3.12 -17.97 -2.11
N GLN A 134 2.93 -17.26 -0.99
CA GLN A 134 3.94 -17.14 0.05
C GLN A 134 3.33 -16.86 1.42
N SER A 135 4.00 -17.32 2.47
CA SER A 135 3.77 -16.95 3.86
C SER A 135 5.07 -16.42 4.47
N SER A 136 5.00 -15.42 5.33
CA SER A 136 6.17 -14.86 6.02
C SER A 136 5.96 -14.94 7.53
N TYR A 137 7.03 -15.27 8.26
CA TYR A 137 7.04 -15.37 9.71
C TYR A 137 8.17 -14.50 10.25
N ALA A 138 7.89 -13.72 11.29
CA ALA A 138 8.88 -12.88 11.96
C ALA A 138 9.35 -13.58 13.25
N TYR A 139 10.67 -13.67 13.45
CA TYR A 139 11.24 -14.01 14.74
C TYR A 139 11.39 -12.73 15.56
N LYS A 140 10.72 -12.67 16.72
CA LYS A 140 10.75 -11.52 17.62
C LYS A 140 11.68 -11.81 18.80
N THR A 141 12.86 -11.22 18.81
CA THR A 141 13.74 -11.24 19.99
C THR A 141 13.35 -10.13 20.95
N ASN A 142 12.97 -10.49 22.19
CA ASN A 142 12.61 -9.63 23.32
C ASN A 142 11.27 -8.87 23.21
N LEU A 143 10.18 -9.53 23.65
CA LEU A 143 9.00 -8.83 24.21
C LEU A 143 9.26 -8.44 25.66
#